data_AF-A0A2C5XEN7-F1
#
_entry.id   AF-A0A2C5XEN7-F1
#
_cell.length_a   1.000
_cell.length_b   1.000
_cell.length_c   1.000
_cell.angle_alpha   90.00
_cell.angle_beta   90.00
_cell.angle_gamma   90.00
#
_symmetry.space_group_name_H-M   'P 1'
#
loop_
_entity.id
_entity.type
_entity.pdbx_description
1 polymer ?
#
loop_
_entity_poly.entity_id
_entity_poly.type
_entity_poly.pdbx_seq_one_letter_code
_entity_poly.pdbx_strand_id
1 'polypeptide(L)' 'MALKTDIATRASAITLKYSGKTTDEVALLVGISSRQVSRIWAKAIERGFDPAAQQLLIRDEFLTDAPRSGRPRKQKLS' A
#
# COMPACT_ATOMS: atom_id res chain seq x y z
N MET A 1 -12.75 -2.79 -11.60
CA MET A 1 -12.25 -3.69 -10.54
C MET A 1 -10.82 -3.30 -10.21
N ALA A 2 -10.53 -2.83 -9.00
CA ALA A 2 -9.14 -2.62 -8.59
C ALA A 2 -8.54 -4.01 -8.31
N LEU A 3 -7.52 -4.42 -9.05
CA LEU A 3 -6.67 -5.54 -8.66
C LEU A 3 -6.24 -5.29 -7.21
N LYS A 4 -6.79 -6.09 -6.30
CA LYS A 4 -6.45 -6.03 -4.88
C LYS A 4 -5.08 -6.70 -4.80
N THR A 5 -4.02 -5.93 -4.98
CA THR A 5 -2.66 -6.42 -4.72
C THR A 5 -2.64 -6.99 -3.32
N ASP A 6 -2.15 -8.22 -3.18
CA ASP A 6 -2.00 -8.85 -1.89
C ASP A 6 -0.95 -8.13 -1.03
N ILE A 7 -0.85 -8.52 0.23
CA ILE A 7 0.05 -7.87 1.18
C ILE A 7 1.52 -8.07 0.78
N ALA A 8 1.86 -9.22 0.23
CA ALA A 8 3.22 -9.55 -0.23
C ALA A 8 3.65 -8.61 -1.36
N THR A 9 2.80 -8.41 -2.38
CA THR A 9 3.05 -7.50 -3.51
C THR A 9 3.29 -6.07 -3.03
N ARG A 10 2.50 -5.61 -2.04
CA ARG A 10 2.67 -4.29 -1.45
C ARG A 10 3.98 -4.18 -0.66
N ALA A 11 4.32 -5.19 0.13
CA ALA A 11 5.57 -5.25 0.88
C ALA A 11 6.79 -5.24 -0.06
N SER A 12 6.75 -6.02 -1.14
CA SER A 12 7.80 -6.04 -2.17
C SER A 12 7.96 -4.66 -2.84
N ALA A 13 6.85 -3.99 -3.18
CA ALA A 13 6.90 -2.65 -3.77
C ALA A 13 7.54 -1.61 -2.84
N ILE A 14 7.22 -1.63 -1.54
CA ILE A 14 7.86 -0.73 -0.55
C ILE A 14 9.34 -1.08 -0.39
N THR A 15 9.67 -2.35 -0.25
CA THR A 15 11.05 -2.82 -0.05
C THR A 15 11.96 -2.36 -1.18
N LEU A 16 11.53 -2.59 -2.43
CA LEU A 16 12.31 -2.19 -3.62
C LEU A 16 12.41 -0.68 -3.77
N LYS A 17 11.35 0.07 -3.42
CA LYS A 17 11.39 1.53 -3.50
C LYS A 17 12.27 2.14 -2.43
N TYR A 18 12.24 1.59 -1.21
CA TYR A 18 13.13 1.98 -0.12
C TYR A 18 14.60 1.69 -0.45
N SER A 19 14.89 0.63 -1.21
CA SER A 19 16.26 0.32 -1.67
C SER A 19 16.76 1.25 -2.80
N GLY A 20 16.05 2.34 -3.10
CA GLY A 20 16.45 3.34 -4.09
C GLY A 20 15.99 3.08 -5.52
N LYS A 21 15.17 2.05 -5.79
CA LYS A 21 14.62 1.84 -7.13
C LYS A 21 13.58 2.89 -7.49
N THR A 22 13.59 3.27 -8.76
CA THR A 22 12.57 4.17 -9.33
C THR A 22 11.20 3.48 -9.34
N THR A 23 10.14 4.29 -9.40
CA THR A 23 8.76 3.77 -9.45
C THR A 23 8.53 2.82 -10.64
N ASP A 24 9.15 3.10 -11.78
CA ASP A 24 8.98 2.30 -13.00
C ASP A 24 9.75 0.97 -12.94
N GLU A 25 10.95 0.96 -12.36
CA GLU A 25 11.67 -0.29 -12.09
C GLU A 25 10.90 -1.17 -11.09
N VAL A 26 10.33 -0.58 -10.04
CA VAL A 26 9.49 -1.32 -9.09
C VAL A 26 8.25 -1.87 -9.77
N ALA A 27 7.59 -1.07 -10.62
CA ALA A 27 6.44 -1.49 -11.40
C ALA A 27 6.75 -2.71 -12.28
N LEU A 28 7.88 -2.65 -12.99
CA LEU A 28 8.37 -3.75 -13.82
C LEU A 28 8.68 -5.01 -13.00
N LEU A 29 9.43 -4.89 -11.91
CA LEU A 29 9.85 -6.02 -11.08
C LEU A 29 8.70 -6.71 -10.34
N VAL A 30 7.72 -5.93 -9.90
CA VAL A 30 6.58 -6.41 -9.10
C VAL A 30 5.39 -6.83 -9.99
N GLY A 31 5.37 -6.40 -11.26
CA GLY A 31 4.27 -6.69 -12.18
C GLY A 31 3.00 -5.88 -11.92
N ILE A 32 3.14 -4.63 -11.48
CA ILE A 32 2.02 -3.69 -11.22
C ILE A 32 2.26 -2.36 -11.91
N SER A 33 1.23 -1.53 -12.08
CA SER A 33 1.42 -0.19 -12.68
C SER A 33 2.21 0.75 -11.77
N SER A 34 2.97 1.69 -12.35
CA SER A 34 3.66 2.75 -11.60
C SER A 34 2.69 3.56 -10.71
N ARG A 35 1.45 3.74 -11.17
CA ARG A 35 0.37 4.35 -10.37
C ARG A 35 0.05 3.54 -9.11
N GLN A 36 0.04 2.22 -9.19
CA GLN A 36 -0.16 1.36 -8.01
C GLN A 36 1.03 1.47 -7.05
N VAL A 37 2.26 1.48 -7.55
CA VAL A 37 3.47 1.66 -6.72
C VAL A 37 3.39 2.98 -5.95
N SER A 38 3.14 4.11 -6.63
CA SER A 38 3.04 5.42 -5.98
C SER A 38 1.91 5.47 -4.95
N ARG A 39 0.76 4.84 -5.24
CA ARG A 39 -0.36 4.78 -4.30
C ARG A 39 -0.05 3.92 -3.07
N ILE A 40 0.64 2.80 -3.24
CA ILE A 40 1.06 1.93 -2.12
C ILE A 40 2.04 2.70 -1.22
N TRP A 41 3.03 3.35 -1.83
CA TRP A 41 4.03 4.15 -1.12
C TRP A 41 3.39 5.28 -0.31
N ALA A 42 2.53 6.09 -0.92
CA ALA A 42 1.84 7.19 -0.25
C ALA A 42 0.97 6.69 0.92
N LYS A 43 0.19 5.63 0.72
CA LYS A 43 -0.65 5.06 1.78
C LYS A 43 0.15 4.50 2.95
N ALA A 44 1.32 3.92 2.68
CA ALA A 44 2.17 3.44 3.76
C ALA A 44 2.64 4.62 4.62
N ILE A 45 3.07 5.72 4.00
CA ILE A 45 3.47 6.96 4.71
C ILE A 45 2.30 7.51 5.53
N GLU A 46 1.10 7.59 4.94
CA GLU A 46 -0.12 8.02 5.64
C GLU A 46 -0.44 7.16 6.88
N ARG A 47 0.07 5.92 6.94
CA ARG A 47 -0.15 4.96 8.02
C ARG A 47 1.03 4.83 8.98
N GLY A 48 2.04 5.68 8.85
CA GLY A 48 3.17 5.75 9.77
C GLY A 48 4.42 4.99 9.32
N PHE A 49 4.49 4.54 8.06
CA PHE A 49 5.78 4.13 7.50
C PHE A 49 6.69 5.35 7.32
N ASP A 50 7.89 5.30 7.92
CA ASP A 50 8.89 6.34 7.78
C ASP A 50 9.93 5.95 6.71
N PRO A 51 9.94 6.60 5.53
CA PRO A 51 10.91 6.32 4.49
C PRO A 51 12.32 6.85 4.78
N ALA A 52 12.46 7.76 5.77
CA ALA A 52 13.75 8.31 6.17
C ALA A 52 14.42 7.52 7.30
N ALA A 53 13.72 6.54 7.88
CA ALA A 53 14.27 5.66 8.90
C ALA A 53 15.51 4.93 8.35
N GLN A 54 16.55 4.77 9.18
CA GLN A 54 17.80 4.09 8.80
C GLN A 54 17.61 2.58 8.56
N GLN A 55 16.61 1.98 9.19
CA GLN A 55 16.27 0.56 9.03
C GLN A 55 14.89 0.42 8.39
N LEU A 56 14.78 -0.44 7.38
CA LEU A 56 13.49 -0.79 6.79
C LEU A 56 12.64 -1.57 7.81
N LEU A 57 11.56 -0.95 8.27
CA LEU A 57 10.57 -1.58 9.15
C LEU A 57 9.22 -1.61 8.43
N ILE A 58 8.85 -2.78 7.93
CA ILE A 58 7.55 -3.02 7.27
C ILE A 58 6.64 -3.73 8.27
N ARG A 59 5.44 -3.21 8.45
CA ARG A 59 4.36 -3.82 9.24
C ARG A 59 3.11 -3.97 8.38
N ASP A 60 2.33 -5.00 8.67
CA ASP A 60 1.05 -5.25 7.99
C ASP A 60 0.08 -4.07 8.12
N GLU A 61 0.14 -3.33 9.23
CA GLU A 61 -0.69 -2.15 9.49
C GLU A 61 -0.50 -1.04 8.43
N PHE A 62 0.71 -0.89 7.89
CA PHE A 62 1.00 0.08 6.83
C PHE A 62 0.38 -0.34 5.51
N LEU A 63 0.20 -1.65 5.30
CA LEU A 63 -0.15 -2.26 4.02
C LEU A 63 -1.61 -2.69 3.92
N THR A 64 -2.25 -3.01 5.04
CA THR A 64 -3.60 -3.59 5.09
C THR A 64 -4.64 -2.56 4.72
N ASP A 65 -5.58 -2.87 3.82
CA ASP A 65 -6.66 -1.94 3.50
C ASP A 65 -7.51 -1.68 4.74
N ALA A 66 -7.91 -0.41 4.96
CA ALA A 66 -8.86 -0.11 6.01
C ALA A 66 -10.14 -0.92 5.79
N PRO A 67 -10.84 -1.35 6.86
CA PRO A 67 -12.15 -1.96 6.74
C PRO A 67 -13.00 -1.06 5.84
N ARG A 68 -13.52 -1.60 4.74
CA ARG A 68 -14.43 -0.83 3.89
C ARG A 68 -15.60 -0.46 4.77
N SER A 69 -15.84 0.84 4.99
CA SER A 69 -17.10 1.27 5.57
C SER A 69 -18.19 0.73 4.66
N GLY A 70 -18.89 -0.30 5.14
CA GLY A 70 -20.03 -0.85 4.42
C GLY A 70 -21.02 0.28 4.16
N ARG A 71 -21.85 0.12 3.12
CA ARG A 71 -22.96 1.04 2.90
C ARG A 71 -23.75 1.16 4.22
N PRO A 72 -24.00 2.37 4.75
CA PRO A 72 -24.81 2.54 5.95
C PRO A 72 -26.13 1.77 5.77
N ARG A 73 -26.43 0.83 6.67
CA ARG A 73 -27.74 0.16 6.67
C ARG A 73 -28.79 1.20 7.06
N LYS A 74 -29.89 1.27 6.31
CA LYS A 74 -31.04 2.11 6.67
C LYS A 74 -31.48 1.73 8.09
N GLN A 75 -31.38 2.67 9.03
CA GLN A 75 -32.01 2.53 10.33
C GLN A 75 -33.52 2.55 10.09
N LYS A 76 -34.23 1.48 10.46
CA LYS A 76 -35.68 1.56 10.62
C LYS A 76 -35.88 2.32 11.93
N LEU A 77 -36.40 3.54 11.87
CA LEU A 77 -36.99 4.17 13.06
C LEU A 77 -38.16 3.27 13.50
N SER A 78 -38.11 2.79 14.74
CA SER A 78 -39.22 2.15 15.45
C SER A 78 -40.08 3.21 16.13
#